data_AF-A0A2V8P1W8-F1
#
_entry.id   AF-A0A2V8P1W8-F1
#
_cell.length_a   1.000
_cell.length_b   1.000
_cell.length_c   1.000
_cell.angle_alpha   90.00
_cell.angle_beta   90.00
_cell.angle_gamma   90.00
#
_symmetry.space_group_name_H-M   'P 1'
#
loop_
_entity.id
_entity.type
_entity.pdbx_description
1 polymer ?
#
loop_
_entity_poly.entity_id
_entity_poly.type
_entity_poly.pdbx_seq_one_letter_code
_entity_poly.pdbx_strand_id
1 'polypeptide(L)'
;MNKEHSPQTSRRKFSGHVGVAGLSRRNFVKSAATIAAVAATVPLEPLLGGTESVAQAATGNSNSANRTNDCFNYRKNMAQAEKINVGLQPDNGDTARFTDFSCSYSKALLHDSLGVPNAAAWLSLRNAFATGNAADFANIIVGSPGGRANSKLNGPQVALAFDLEGLDSHCTVIPPAPRADRGRTG
;
A
#
# COMPACT_ATOMS: atom_id res chain seq x y z
N MET A 1 -80.53 -25.15 -2.93
CA MET A 1 -80.53 -25.69 -4.29
C MET A 1 -79.10 -25.63 -4.83
N ASN A 2 -78.57 -26.79 -5.26
CA ASN A 2 -77.46 -27.03 -6.22
C ASN A 2 -76.05 -26.55 -5.78
N LYS A 3 -75.08 -27.40 -5.36
CA LYS A 3 -74.25 -28.42 -6.07
C LYS A 3 -73.63 -27.94 -7.39
N GLU A 4 -72.29 -27.91 -7.44
CA GLU A 4 -71.40 -28.46 -8.50
C GLU A 4 -69.91 -28.19 -8.09
N HIS A 5 -69.09 -29.19 -7.75
CA HIS A 5 -68.28 -30.14 -8.55
C HIS A 5 -67.01 -29.56 -9.22
N SER A 6 -65.85 -30.04 -8.74
CA SER A 6 -64.47 -29.78 -9.22
C SER A 6 -64.23 -30.22 -10.68
N PRO A 7 -63.08 -29.83 -11.27
CA PRO A 7 -62.11 -30.90 -11.55
C PRO A 7 -60.63 -30.53 -11.28
N GLN A 8 -59.92 -31.54 -10.79
CA GLN A 8 -58.47 -31.66 -10.73
C GLN A 8 -57.88 -31.75 -12.15
N THR A 9 -56.73 -31.13 -12.42
CA THR A 9 -55.91 -31.47 -13.59
C THR A 9 -54.44 -31.61 -13.19
N SER A 10 -53.97 -32.85 -13.28
CA SER A 10 -52.59 -33.29 -13.06
C SER A 10 -51.72 -32.99 -14.30
N ARG A 11 -50.52 -32.43 -14.09
CA ARG A 11 -49.42 -32.48 -15.07
C ARG A 11 -48.10 -32.81 -14.38
N ARG A 12 -47.62 -34.03 -14.60
CA ARG A 12 -46.25 -34.47 -14.25
C ARG A 12 -45.22 -33.68 -15.05
N LYS A 13 -44.12 -33.24 -14.43
CA LYS A 13 -42.82 -33.11 -15.11
C LYS A 13 -41.67 -33.48 -14.19
N PHE A 14 -40.79 -34.26 -14.78
CA PHE A 14 -39.59 -34.91 -14.27
C PHE A 14 -38.37 -33.97 -14.39
N SER A 15 -37.32 -34.31 -13.63
CA SER A 15 -35.90 -34.02 -13.88
C SER A 15 -35.30 -32.69 -13.42
N GLY A 16 -34.59 -32.79 -12.28
CA GLY A 16 -33.17 -32.43 -12.09
C GLY A 16 -32.62 -31.13 -12.64
N HIS A 17 -32.25 -30.23 -11.72
CA HIS A 17 -31.04 -29.39 -11.85
C HIS A 17 -30.42 -29.19 -10.47
N VAL A 18 -29.14 -29.57 -10.36
CA VAL A 18 -28.28 -29.32 -9.20
C VAL A 18 -28.02 -27.81 -9.15
N GLY A 19 -28.73 -27.11 -8.27
CA GLY A 19 -28.56 -25.67 -8.06
C GLY A 19 -27.49 -25.43 -7.00
N VAL A 20 -26.31 -24.97 -7.42
CA VAL A 20 -25.29 -24.40 -6.54
C VAL A 20 -25.95 -23.27 -5.75
N ALA A 21 -26.10 -23.44 -4.44
CA ALA A 21 -26.70 -22.44 -3.57
C ALA A 21 -25.84 -21.17 -3.59
N GLY A 22 -26.33 -20.13 -4.25
CA GLY A 22 -25.68 -18.83 -4.32
C GLY A 22 -25.51 -18.23 -2.92
N LEU A 23 -24.27 -17.89 -2.56
CA LEU A 23 -23.96 -17.13 -1.35
C LEU A 23 -24.61 -15.75 -1.44
N SER A 24 -25.72 -15.57 -0.72
CA SER A 24 -26.35 -14.25 -0.56
C SER A 24 -25.71 -13.50 0.61
N ARG A 25 -25.55 -12.17 0.47
CA ARG A 25 -25.04 -11.26 1.51
C ARG A 25 -25.75 -11.44 2.87
N ARG A 26 -27.01 -11.89 2.84
CA ARG A 26 -27.83 -12.16 4.03
C ARG A 26 -27.41 -13.41 4.81
N ASN A 27 -26.78 -14.39 4.15
CA ASN A 27 -26.20 -15.55 4.81
C ASN A 27 -24.79 -15.26 5.32
N PHE A 28 -24.04 -14.35 4.67
CA PHE A 28 -22.73 -13.89 5.13
C PHE A 28 -22.81 -13.17 6.50
N VAL A 29 -23.79 -12.30 6.70
CA VAL A 29 -24.01 -11.61 7.99
C VAL A 29 -24.50 -12.58 9.08
N LYS A 30 -25.19 -13.65 8.71
CA LYS A 30 -25.57 -14.72 9.67
C LYS A 30 -24.39 -15.62 10.04
N SER A 31 -23.44 -15.84 9.14
CA SER A 31 -22.20 -16.57 9.44
C SER A 31 -21.12 -15.71 10.13
N ALA A 32 -21.31 -14.38 10.20
CA ALA A 32 -20.42 -13.44 10.89
C ALA A 32 -21.03 -12.88 12.18
N ALA A 33 -21.99 -13.59 12.78
CA ALA A 33 -22.65 -13.18 14.03
C ALA A 33 -22.21 -14.08 15.19
N THR A 34 -20.97 -13.91 15.64
CA THR A 34 -20.55 -14.24 17.02
C THR A 34 -19.23 -13.53 17.34
N ILE A 35 -19.29 -12.19 17.47
CA ILE A 35 -18.29 -11.49 18.27
C ILE A 35 -18.84 -11.50 19.70
N ALA A 36 -18.44 -12.51 20.47
CA ALA A 36 -18.64 -12.49 21.90
C ALA A 36 -17.73 -11.39 22.48
N ALA A 37 -18.32 -10.39 23.14
CA ALA A 37 -17.57 -9.40 23.90
C ALA A 37 -16.98 -10.09 25.14
N VAL A 38 -15.79 -10.67 24.99
CA VAL A 38 -15.01 -11.23 26.10
C VAL A 38 -14.15 -10.10 26.65
N ALA A 39 -14.53 -9.57 27.82
CA ALA A 39 -13.70 -8.63 28.60
C ALA A 39 -12.57 -9.37 29.34
N ALA A 40 -11.81 -10.19 28.62
CA ALA A 40 -10.60 -10.84 29.10
C ALA A 40 -9.55 -10.75 28.00
N THR A 41 -8.29 -10.58 28.40
CA THR A 41 -7.10 -10.40 27.55
C THR A 41 -6.79 -11.66 26.72
N VAL A 42 -7.66 -11.99 25.77
CA VAL A 42 -7.47 -13.11 24.84
C VAL A 42 -6.78 -12.55 23.59
N PRO A 43 -5.56 -13.00 23.25
CA PRO A 43 -5.02 -12.74 21.92
C PRO A 43 -5.95 -13.44 20.92
N LEU A 44 -6.68 -12.66 20.13
CA LEU A 44 -7.42 -13.20 18.99
C LEU A 44 -6.37 -13.60 17.95
N GLU A 45 -5.94 -14.87 17.97
CA GLU A 45 -5.18 -15.46 16.88
C GLU A 45 -6.09 -15.59 15.65
N PRO A 46 -5.70 -15.04 14.50
CA PRO A 46 -6.51 -15.16 13.30
C PRO A 46 -6.38 -16.58 12.75
N LEU A 47 -7.53 -17.22 12.57
CA LEU A 47 -7.64 -18.65 12.21
C LEU A 47 -7.09 -18.99 10.82
N LEU A 48 -6.56 -18.03 10.06
CA LEU A 48 -6.15 -18.24 8.67
C LEU A 48 -4.91 -17.41 8.30
N GLY A 49 -3.74 -17.82 8.82
CA GLY A 49 -2.45 -17.83 8.13
C GLY A 49 -2.01 -16.56 7.38
N GLY A 50 -2.39 -15.37 7.85
CA GLY A 50 -1.89 -14.09 7.36
C GLY A 50 -0.84 -13.52 8.30
N THR A 51 0.08 -12.70 7.81
CA THR A 51 0.92 -11.88 8.67
C THR A 51 0.03 -10.91 9.45
N GLU A 52 -0.11 -11.15 10.75
CA GLU A 52 -1.22 -10.63 11.56
C GLU A 52 -1.08 -9.14 11.94
N SER A 53 -2.13 -8.36 11.67
CA SER A 53 -2.39 -7.09 12.35
C SER A 53 -3.13 -7.38 13.66
N VAL A 54 -2.43 -7.32 14.80
CA VAL A 54 -3.09 -7.42 16.10
C VAL A 54 -3.84 -6.12 16.37
N ALA A 55 -5.17 -6.17 16.40
CA ALA A 55 -6.00 -5.05 16.82
C ALA A 55 -6.41 -5.23 18.28
N GLN A 56 -5.82 -4.47 19.21
CA GLN A 56 -6.31 -4.41 20.59
C GLN A 56 -7.56 -3.52 20.69
N ALA A 57 -8.67 -4.08 21.19
CA ALA A 57 -9.85 -3.31 21.53
C ALA A 57 -9.64 -2.55 22.86
N ALA A 58 -10.19 -1.34 22.98
CA ALA A 58 -10.25 -0.64 24.26
C ALA A 58 -11.05 -1.48 25.27
N THR A 59 -10.54 -1.60 26.50
CA THR A 59 -11.31 -2.22 27.59
C THR A 59 -12.62 -1.45 27.77
N GLY A 60 -13.71 -2.11 28.19
CA GLY A 60 -15.06 -1.52 28.35
C GLY A 60 -15.17 -0.44 29.44
N ASN A 61 -14.08 0.26 29.73
CA ASN A 61 -13.95 1.35 30.68
C ASN A 61 -14.58 2.62 30.08
N SER A 62 -15.78 2.95 30.56
CA SER A 62 -16.54 4.14 30.17
C SER A 62 -15.99 5.44 30.77
N ASN A 63 -14.94 5.39 31.60
CA ASN A 63 -14.26 6.59 32.09
C ASN A 63 -13.43 7.21 30.96
N SER A 64 -13.79 8.43 30.56
CA SER A 64 -13.16 9.17 29.47
C SER A 64 -11.66 9.40 29.66
N ALA A 65 -11.20 9.60 30.90
CA ALA A 65 -9.77 9.80 31.19
C ALA A 65 -8.98 8.51 30.97
N ASN A 66 -9.49 7.37 31.44
CA ASN A 66 -8.85 6.07 31.25
C ASN A 66 -8.76 5.71 29.77
N ARG A 67 -9.87 5.85 29.02
CA ARG A 67 -9.90 5.60 27.57
C ARG A 67 -8.89 6.47 26.80
N THR A 68 -8.69 7.71 27.23
CA THR A 68 -7.73 8.64 26.62
C THR A 68 -6.30 8.15 26.84
N ASN A 69 -5.95 7.74 28.06
CA ASN A 69 -4.64 7.18 28.40
C ASN A 69 -4.38 5.85 27.68
N ASP A 70 -5.37 4.96 27.63
CA ASP A 70 -5.28 3.67 26.92
C ASP A 70 -4.99 3.89 25.43
N CYS A 71 -5.70 4.83 24.79
CA CYS A 71 -5.47 5.17 23.38
C CYS A 71 -4.08 5.74 23.13
N PHE A 72 -3.60 6.64 24.00
CA PHE A 72 -2.25 7.19 23.90
C PHE A 72 -1.18 6.11 24.04
N ASN A 73 -1.30 5.25 25.06
CA ASN A 73 -0.37 4.16 25.31
C ASN A 73 -0.37 3.14 24.15
N TYR A 74 -1.54 2.81 23.61
CA TYR A 74 -1.65 1.94 22.44
C TYR A 74 -0.85 2.50 21.25
N ARG A 75 -1.09 3.76 20.86
CA ARG A 75 -0.40 4.38 19.72
C ARG A 75 1.11 4.46 19.94
N LYS A 76 1.53 4.80 21.16
CA LYS A 76 2.95 4.82 21.53
C LYS A 76 3.59 3.43 21.42
N ASN A 77 2.92 2.40 21.92
CA ASN A 77 3.42 1.02 21.89
C ASN A 77 3.51 0.51 20.44
N MET A 78 2.54 0.83 19.58
CA MET A 78 2.59 0.49 18.16
C MET A 78 3.77 1.18 17.47
N ALA A 79 3.94 2.49 17.65
CA ALA A 79 5.09 3.22 17.12
C ALA A 79 6.44 2.69 17.63
N GLN A 80 6.48 2.15 18.85
CA GLN A 80 7.68 1.50 19.39
C GLN A 80 7.92 0.11 18.77
N ALA A 81 6.86 -0.66 18.51
CA ALA A 81 6.96 -1.98 17.89
C ALA A 81 7.42 -1.89 16.43
N GLU A 82 7.01 -0.85 15.71
CA GLU A 82 7.36 -0.61 14.30
C GLU A 82 8.71 0.10 14.13
N LYS A 83 9.35 0.52 15.23
CA LYS A 83 10.64 1.20 15.20
C LYS A 83 11.78 0.23 14.87
N ILE A 84 12.03 0.05 13.57
CA ILE A 84 13.15 -0.74 13.06
C ILE A 84 14.12 0.14 12.24
N ASN A 85 15.31 -0.39 11.96
CA ASN A 85 16.26 0.21 11.04
C ASN A 85 16.83 -0.90 10.15
N VAL A 86 16.57 -0.81 8.85
CA VAL A 86 17.03 -1.79 7.85
C VAL A 86 18.39 -1.44 7.25
N GLY A 87 18.96 -0.30 7.62
CA GLY A 87 20.21 0.19 7.06
C GLY A 87 20.06 0.77 5.65
N LEU A 88 21.17 0.88 4.93
CA LEU A 88 21.20 1.40 3.57
C LEU A 88 20.67 0.34 2.58
N GLN A 89 19.74 0.75 1.71
CA GLN A 89 19.28 -0.09 0.60
C GLN A 89 20.43 -0.38 -0.37
N PRO A 90 20.65 -1.64 -0.77
CA PRO A 90 21.73 -1.98 -1.69
C PRO A 90 21.42 -1.48 -3.10
N ASP A 91 22.39 -0.82 -3.74
CA ASP A 91 22.30 -0.44 -5.15
C ASP A 91 22.81 -1.54 -6.09
N ASN A 92 22.59 -1.37 -7.40
CA ASN A 92 23.13 -2.29 -8.40
C ASN A 92 24.55 -1.91 -8.88
N GLY A 93 25.10 -0.79 -8.39
CA GLY A 93 26.41 -0.25 -8.74
C GLY A 93 26.47 0.56 -10.05
N ASP A 94 25.37 0.73 -10.79
CA ASP A 94 25.41 1.37 -12.11
C ASP A 94 25.79 2.85 -12.02
N THR A 95 25.31 3.58 -11.01
CA THR A 95 25.65 5.01 -10.82
C THR A 95 27.15 5.25 -10.58
N ALA A 96 27.86 4.29 -9.97
CA ALA A 96 29.30 4.39 -9.77
C ALA A 96 30.11 4.09 -11.04
N ARG A 97 29.51 3.34 -11.97
CA ARG A 97 30.16 2.88 -13.20
C ARG A 97 29.90 3.77 -14.40
N PHE A 98 28.66 4.21 -14.57
CA PHE A 98 28.22 5.07 -15.68
C PHE A 98 28.17 6.51 -15.21
N THR A 99 29.31 7.19 -15.33
CA THR A 99 29.52 8.56 -14.82
C THR A 99 28.74 9.63 -15.58
N ASP A 100 28.14 9.27 -16.72
CA ASP A 100 27.21 10.09 -17.50
C ASP A 100 25.75 9.97 -17.05
N PHE A 101 25.48 9.16 -16.03
CA PHE A 101 24.14 8.89 -15.48
C PHE A 101 23.16 8.25 -16.47
N SER A 102 23.64 7.69 -17.59
CA SER A 102 22.81 7.07 -18.63
C SER A 102 21.98 5.89 -18.12
N CYS A 103 22.46 5.18 -17.10
CA CYS A 103 21.76 4.07 -16.44
C CYS A 103 20.95 4.49 -15.22
N SER A 104 20.70 5.79 -15.03
CA SER A 104 19.87 6.33 -13.95
C SER A 104 18.56 6.90 -14.47
N TYR A 105 17.54 6.93 -13.60
CA TYR A 105 16.31 7.66 -13.92
C TYR A 105 16.63 9.14 -14.20
N SER A 106 16.18 9.62 -15.35
CA SER A 106 16.42 11.00 -15.78
C SER A 106 15.25 11.59 -16.55
N LYS A 107 14.11 10.89 -16.66
CA LYS A 107 12.95 11.39 -17.40
C LYS A 107 12.50 12.73 -16.81
N ALA A 108 12.08 13.64 -17.69
CA ALA A 108 11.72 15.03 -17.40
C ALA A 108 12.89 15.97 -17.05
N LEU A 109 14.08 15.46 -16.73
CA LEU A 109 15.29 16.27 -16.58
C LEU A 109 15.75 16.81 -17.93
N LEU A 110 16.70 17.74 -17.89
CA LEU A 110 17.40 18.22 -19.08
C LEU A 110 18.36 17.13 -19.60
N HIS A 111 18.33 16.91 -20.91
CA HIS A 111 19.23 16.01 -21.64
C HIS A 111 19.93 16.76 -22.77
N ASP A 112 21.00 16.17 -23.29
CA ASP A 112 21.63 16.61 -24.53
C ASP A 112 20.88 16.11 -25.78
N SER A 113 21.42 16.39 -26.97
CA SER A 113 20.83 15.98 -28.25
C SER A 113 20.82 14.47 -28.48
N LEU A 114 21.65 13.71 -27.76
CA LEU A 114 21.72 12.25 -27.81
C LEU A 114 20.82 11.59 -26.75
N GLY A 115 20.17 12.39 -25.90
CA GLY A 115 19.33 11.91 -24.81
C GLY A 115 20.12 11.52 -23.56
N VAL A 116 21.40 11.87 -23.46
CA VAL A 116 22.21 11.65 -22.24
C VAL A 116 21.83 12.71 -21.20
N PRO A 117 21.63 12.34 -19.92
CA PRO A 117 21.26 13.30 -18.89
C PRO A 117 22.29 14.40 -18.73
N ASN A 118 21.84 15.64 -18.63
CA ASN A 118 22.70 16.73 -18.22
C ASN A 118 23.13 16.51 -16.75
N ALA A 119 24.45 16.52 -16.50
CA ALA A 119 24.99 16.25 -15.17
C ALA A 119 24.45 17.20 -14.09
N ALA A 120 24.32 18.49 -14.38
CA ALA A 120 23.80 19.46 -13.41
C ALA A 120 22.32 19.19 -13.10
N ALA A 121 21.54 18.80 -14.11
CA ALA A 121 20.14 18.44 -13.90
C ALA A 121 19.99 17.19 -13.03
N TRP A 122 20.77 16.15 -13.29
CA TRP A 122 20.76 14.95 -12.48
C TRP A 122 21.21 15.21 -11.04
N LEU A 123 22.28 16.00 -10.85
CA LEU A 123 22.76 16.38 -9.53
C LEU A 123 21.75 17.25 -8.75
N SER A 124 20.97 18.09 -9.43
CA SER A 124 19.89 18.87 -8.79
C SER A 124 18.79 17.98 -8.21
N LEU A 125 18.40 16.91 -8.93
CA LEU A 125 17.46 15.90 -8.43
C LEU A 125 18.03 15.17 -7.22
N ARG A 126 19.28 14.71 -7.31
CA ARG A 126 19.95 14.04 -6.18
C ARG A 126 20.04 14.93 -4.95
N ASN A 127 20.36 16.21 -5.14
CA ASN A 127 20.43 17.18 -4.06
C ASN A 127 19.07 17.37 -3.39
N ALA A 128 17.98 17.50 -4.15
CA ALA A 128 16.64 17.66 -3.59
C ALA A 128 16.23 16.50 -2.67
N PHE A 129 16.56 15.25 -3.04
CA PHE A 129 16.33 14.10 -2.17
C PHE A 129 17.27 14.07 -0.96
N ALA A 130 18.53 14.49 -1.13
CA ALA A 130 19.49 14.52 -0.02
C ALA A 130 19.14 15.55 1.05
N THR A 131 18.58 16.70 0.67
CA THR A 131 18.19 17.76 1.60
C THR A 131 16.78 17.60 2.14
N GLY A 132 15.87 17.04 1.33
CA GLY A 132 14.44 17.00 1.64
C GLY A 132 13.76 18.37 1.63
N ASN A 133 14.47 19.45 1.27
CA ASN A 133 13.92 20.80 1.28
C ASN A 133 12.99 21.02 0.07
N ALA A 134 11.76 21.47 0.33
CA ALA A 134 10.79 21.75 -0.73
C ALA A 134 11.30 22.74 -1.80
N ALA A 135 12.15 23.70 -1.42
CA ALA A 135 12.77 24.64 -2.34
C ALA A 135 13.72 23.96 -3.33
N ASP A 136 14.48 22.94 -2.90
CA ASP A 136 15.39 22.23 -3.79
C ASP A 136 14.61 21.41 -4.83
N PHE A 137 13.46 20.83 -4.45
CA PHE A 137 12.55 20.18 -5.41
C PHE A 137 11.97 21.14 -6.45
N ALA A 138 11.65 22.38 -6.05
CA ALA A 138 11.16 23.40 -6.95
C ALA A 138 12.23 23.88 -7.95
N ASN A 139 13.51 23.73 -7.57
CA ASN A 139 14.67 24.17 -8.36
C ASN A 139 15.31 23.05 -9.21
N ILE A 140 14.70 21.87 -9.29
CA ILE A 140 15.20 20.78 -10.15
C ILE A 140 15.20 21.23 -11.62
N ILE A 141 16.31 21.02 -12.31
CA ILE A 141 16.47 21.41 -13.71
C ILE A 141 15.73 20.42 -14.62
N VAL A 142 14.70 20.88 -15.33
CA VAL A 142 13.86 20.08 -16.23
C VAL A 142 14.10 20.41 -17.71
N GLY A 143 13.83 19.45 -18.60
CA GLY A 143 14.37 19.47 -19.97
C GLY A 143 13.61 20.26 -21.03
N SER A 144 12.39 20.74 -20.77
CA SER A 144 11.71 21.62 -21.73
C SER A 144 12.16 23.07 -21.51
N PRO A 145 12.75 23.75 -22.52
CA PRO A 145 12.88 25.20 -22.50
C PRO A 145 11.50 25.82 -22.28
N GLY A 146 11.32 26.58 -21.19
CA GLY A 146 10.04 27.17 -20.81
C GLY A 146 9.03 26.24 -20.15
N GLY A 147 9.43 25.02 -19.72
CA GLY A 147 8.65 24.19 -18.80
C GLY A 147 7.26 23.80 -19.30
N ARG A 148 7.14 23.30 -20.55
CA ARG A 148 5.87 22.75 -21.04
C ARG A 148 5.33 21.69 -20.06
N ALA A 149 4.00 21.57 -20.00
CA ALA A 149 3.27 20.77 -18.99
C ALA A 149 3.77 19.32 -18.81
N ASN A 150 4.44 18.74 -19.81
CA ASN A 150 4.91 17.35 -19.83
C ASN A 150 6.33 17.12 -19.25
N SER A 151 7.00 18.15 -18.71
CA SER A 151 8.35 18.02 -18.12
C SER A 151 8.36 18.13 -16.60
N LYS A 152 7.23 17.89 -15.92
CA LYS A 152 7.16 17.92 -14.46
C LYS A 152 7.40 16.52 -13.88
N LEU A 153 8.13 16.48 -12.76
CA LEU A 153 8.21 15.28 -11.94
C LEU A 153 6.88 15.07 -11.20
N ASN A 154 6.41 13.83 -11.14
CA ASN A 154 5.14 13.50 -10.49
C ASN A 154 5.38 13.24 -9.00
N GLY A 155 5.19 14.28 -8.18
CA GLY A 155 5.22 14.17 -6.71
C GLY A 155 6.50 13.56 -6.13
N PRO A 156 7.72 13.99 -6.52
CA PRO A 156 8.95 13.37 -6.03
C PRO A 156 9.10 13.46 -4.50
N GLN A 157 8.48 14.44 -3.86
CA GLN A 157 8.50 14.64 -2.41
C GLN A 157 7.75 13.56 -1.62
N VAL A 158 6.83 12.82 -2.24
CA VAL A 158 6.02 11.80 -1.54
C VAL A 158 6.89 10.70 -0.95
N ALA A 159 8.06 10.43 -1.53
CA ALA A 159 9.01 9.47 -0.99
C ALA A 159 9.54 9.83 0.40
N LEU A 160 9.45 11.09 0.83
CA LEU A 160 9.97 11.56 2.13
C LEU A 160 8.89 11.69 3.21
N ALA A 161 7.64 11.31 2.90
CA ALA A 161 6.54 11.43 3.84
C ALA A 161 6.60 10.36 4.94
N PHE A 162 6.26 10.75 6.16
CA PHE A 162 5.98 9.82 7.25
C PHE A 162 4.52 9.40 7.22
N ASP A 163 4.25 8.16 7.62
CA ASP A 163 2.90 7.68 7.94
C ASP A 163 2.71 7.65 9.46
N LEU A 164 1.45 7.76 9.91
CA LEU A 164 1.08 7.69 11.33
C LEU A 164 0.91 6.25 11.83
N GLU A 165 0.80 5.30 10.91
CA GLU A 165 0.63 3.89 11.20
C GLU A 165 1.44 3.02 10.22
N GLY A 166 1.74 1.80 10.66
CA GLY A 166 2.45 0.87 9.82
C GLY A 166 3.95 1.15 9.76
N LEU A 167 4.63 0.26 9.04
CA LEU A 167 6.06 0.35 8.88
C LEU A 167 6.42 1.53 7.95
N ASP A 168 7.39 2.34 8.38
CA ASP A 168 7.89 3.46 7.57
C ASP A 168 8.36 2.98 6.18
N SER A 169 8.12 3.81 5.16
CA SER A 169 8.40 3.47 3.76
C SER A 169 9.88 3.14 3.51
N HIS A 170 10.81 3.77 4.24
CA HIS A 170 12.25 3.50 4.14
C HIS A 170 12.70 2.27 4.94
N CYS A 171 11.83 1.70 5.75
CA CYS A 171 12.09 0.50 6.55
C CYS A 171 11.70 -0.81 5.85
N THR A 172 11.38 -0.77 4.56
CA THR A 172 11.15 -1.95 3.70
C THR A 172 12.37 -2.20 2.81
N VAL A 173 12.66 -3.46 2.45
CA VAL A 173 13.85 -3.81 1.63
C VAL A 173 13.44 -4.47 0.33
N ILE A 174 14.09 -4.07 -0.76
CA ILE A 174 13.99 -4.73 -2.07
C ILE A 174 15.38 -5.13 -2.56
N PRO A 175 15.53 -6.21 -3.35
CA PRO A 175 16.82 -6.59 -3.91
C PRO A 175 17.30 -5.53 -4.92
N PRO A 176 18.62 -5.42 -5.15
CA PRO A 176 19.17 -4.57 -6.20
C PRO A 176 18.57 -4.89 -7.57
N ALA A 177 18.34 -3.86 -8.36
CA ALA A 177 17.94 -4.03 -9.75
C ALA A 177 19.00 -4.81 -10.54
N PRO A 178 18.64 -5.47 -11.66
CA PRO A 178 19.62 -5.96 -12.62
C PRO A 178 20.54 -4.82 -13.08
N ARG A 179 21.81 -5.14 -13.34
CA ARG A 179 22.76 -4.17 -13.91
C ARG A 179 22.48 -3.97 -15.39
N ALA A 180 22.61 -2.74 -15.86
CA ALA A 180 22.40 -2.40 -17.26
C ALA A 180 23.33 -3.17 -18.22
N ASP A 181 24.53 -3.57 -17.75
CA ASP A 181 25.52 -4.28 -18.57
C ASP A 181 25.39 -5.81 -18.55
N ARG A 182 24.44 -6.36 -17.78
CA ARG A 182 24.20 -7.80 -17.71
C ARG A 182 22.96 -8.14 -18.55
N GLY A 183 23.13 -9.02 -19.53
CA GLY A 183 22.11 -9.42 -20.52
C GLY A 183 20.91 -10.20 -19.96
N ARG A 184 20.18 -9.62 -19.01
CA ARG A 184 18.86 -10.06 -18.57
C ARG A 184 17.99 -8.85 -18.28
N THR A 185 17.74 -8.05 -19.32
CA THR A 185 16.54 -7.23 -19.40
C THR A 185 15.38 -8.17 -19.71
N GLY A 186 14.29 -8.09 -18.95
CA GLY A 186 13.20 -9.08 -18.95
C GLY A 186 12.49 -9.32 -20.28
#